data_AF-F1LEE0-F1
#
_entry.id   AF-F1LEE0-F1
#
_cell.length_a   1.000
_cell.length_b   1.000
_cell.length_c   1.000
_cell.angle_alpha   90.00
_cell.angle_beta   90.00
_cell.angle_gamma   90.00
#
_symmetry.space_group_name_H-M   'P 1'
#
loop_
_entity.id
_entity.type
_entity.pdbx_description
1 polymer ?
#
loop_
_entity_poly.entity_id
_entity_poly.type
_entity_poly.pdbx_seq_one_letter_code
_entity_poly.pdbx_strand_id
1 'polypeptide(L)'
;MTMHQAVHYAHSQGWVIFTVRSAMDFTRAVREIQMSSYRTGRIDVPEQAVALLQLFKQSNAPLWKKLSDLKTSKNYEWTKIEKTAVGRPITDIVEMGLSAPFVASDCVGGLLRELKGHASAGSIRVLFAIDDANSLFGKTLVRRADRTFALADDLTLVHHMRKLFNASWSNGACLLVADKKELSDARDKLTIPLNTPLELFGEQGFESIDPFIPIETGLYSKEEMDSLYDYYKAKGWITTENGRSERGRKELKFLSAFNPYMYERLCAFL
;
A
#
# COMPACT_ATOMS: atom_id res chain seq x y z
N MET A 1 5.25 -9.76 -2.87
CA MET A 1 4.44 -11.01 -2.86
C MET A 1 3.95 -11.40 -1.46
N THR A 2 4.81 -11.41 -0.44
CA THR A 2 4.43 -11.78 0.95
C THR A 2 3.24 -10.98 1.49
N MET A 3 3.22 -9.66 1.26
CA MET A 3 2.08 -8.80 1.60
C MET A 3 0.76 -9.28 0.98
N HIS A 4 0.78 -9.72 -0.27
CA HIS A 4 -0.43 -10.19 -0.96
C HIS A 4 -0.93 -11.51 -0.38
N GLN A 5 -0.04 -12.39 0.09
CA GLN A 5 -0.44 -13.60 0.81
C GLN A 5 -1.14 -13.26 2.14
N ALA A 6 -0.61 -12.29 2.89
CA ALA A 6 -1.24 -11.81 4.12
C ALA A 6 -2.61 -11.17 3.85
N VAL A 7 -2.73 -10.36 2.79
CA VAL A 7 -4.00 -9.77 2.36
C VAL A 7 -5.01 -10.85 1.97
N HIS A 8 -4.59 -11.84 1.18
CA HIS A 8 -5.46 -12.95 0.77
C HIS A 8 -5.93 -13.76 1.99
N TYR A 9 -5.04 -14.04 2.95
CA TYR A 9 -5.41 -14.72 4.19
C TYR A 9 -6.40 -13.89 5.02
N ALA A 10 -6.16 -12.59 5.21
CA ALA A 10 -7.10 -11.73 5.92
C ALA A 10 -8.47 -11.66 5.24
N HIS A 11 -8.50 -11.59 3.90
CA HIS A 11 -9.72 -11.65 3.11
C HIS A 11 -10.47 -12.99 3.31
N SER A 12 -9.77 -14.13 3.30
CA SER A 12 -10.40 -15.45 3.53
C SER A 12 -10.95 -15.60 4.95
N GLN A 13 -10.43 -14.85 5.92
CA GLN A 13 -10.93 -14.76 7.29
C GLN A 13 -12.04 -13.70 7.47
N GLY A 14 -12.50 -13.06 6.40
CA GLY A 14 -13.57 -12.05 6.46
C GLY A 14 -13.17 -10.72 7.10
N TRP A 15 -11.88 -10.37 7.07
CA TRP A 15 -11.40 -9.05 7.49
C TRP A 15 -11.72 -8.01 6.42
N VAL A 16 -11.96 -6.77 6.86
CA VAL A 16 -12.05 -5.62 5.97
C VAL A 16 -10.63 -5.25 5.52
N ILE A 17 -10.41 -5.15 4.22
CA ILE A 17 -9.10 -4.91 3.63
C ILE A 17 -9.03 -3.48 3.11
N PHE A 18 -8.06 -2.70 3.58
CA PHE A 18 -7.69 -1.43 2.96
C PHE A 18 -6.26 -1.54 2.45
N THR A 19 -6.09 -1.53 1.14
CA THR A 19 -4.77 -1.72 0.51
C THR A 19 -4.33 -0.48 -0.24
N VAL A 20 -3.10 -0.06 0.01
CA VAL A 20 -2.35 0.90 -0.82
C VAL A 20 -1.35 0.10 -1.63
N ARG A 21 -1.52 0.09 -2.96
CA ARG A 21 -0.66 -0.69 -3.88
C ARG A 21 0.79 -0.20 -3.92
N SER A 22 0.98 1.10 -3.70
CA SER A 22 2.28 1.77 -3.69
C SER A 22 2.07 3.14 -3.08
N ALA A 23 2.70 3.44 -1.95
CA ALA A 23 2.63 4.79 -1.38
C ALA A 23 3.40 5.82 -2.23
N MET A 24 4.29 5.37 -3.13
CA MET A 24 4.91 6.25 -4.14
C MET A 24 3.88 6.88 -5.07
N ASP A 25 2.72 6.26 -5.27
CA ASP A 25 1.70 6.79 -6.17
C ASP A 25 1.19 8.15 -5.67
N PHE A 26 1.22 8.38 -4.35
CA PHE A 26 0.84 9.65 -3.74
C PHE A 26 1.92 10.72 -3.90
N THR A 27 3.19 10.33 -3.98
CA THR A 27 4.33 11.26 -3.91
C THR A 27 5.01 11.50 -5.25
N ARG A 28 4.90 10.58 -6.22
CA ARG A 28 5.64 10.60 -7.48
C ARG A 28 4.78 10.40 -8.73
N ALA A 29 3.72 9.59 -8.66
CA ALA A 29 2.88 9.26 -9.82
C ALA A 29 1.60 10.12 -9.89
N VAL A 30 1.75 11.42 -9.68
CA VAL A 30 0.62 12.36 -9.60
C VAL A 30 0.49 13.14 -10.89
N ARG A 31 -0.67 13.05 -11.53
CA ARG A 31 -0.99 13.78 -12.78
C ARG A 31 -1.69 15.10 -12.50
N GLU A 32 -2.65 15.07 -11.58
CA GLU A 32 -3.46 16.21 -11.21
C GLU A 32 -3.39 16.43 -9.70
N ILE A 33 -3.24 17.70 -9.32
CA ILE A 33 -3.29 18.14 -7.94
C ILE A 33 -4.31 19.24 -7.77
N GLN A 34 -4.85 19.34 -6.56
CA GLN A 34 -5.67 20.46 -6.14
C GLN A 34 -5.26 20.89 -4.74
N MET A 35 -5.49 22.15 -4.40
CA MET A 35 -5.33 22.60 -3.02
C MET A 35 -6.53 22.12 -2.20
N SER A 36 -6.26 21.57 -1.02
CA SER A 36 -7.32 21.07 -0.14
C SER A 36 -8.25 22.20 0.28
N SER A 37 -9.55 21.99 0.07
CA SER A 37 -10.60 22.89 0.52
C SER A 37 -10.89 22.73 2.02
N TYR A 38 -10.58 21.55 2.59
CA TYR A 38 -10.79 21.24 4.00
C TYR A 38 -9.66 21.77 4.89
N ARG A 39 -8.41 21.70 4.44
CA ARG A 39 -7.27 22.19 5.24
C ARG A 39 -6.27 22.98 4.41
N THR A 40 -6.19 24.27 4.72
CA THR A 40 -5.27 25.21 4.09
C THR A 40 -3.82 24.71 4.12
N GLY A 41 -3.14 24.84 2.98
CA GLY A 41 -1.74 24.43 2.81
C GLY A 41 -1.56 22.98 2.39
N ARG A 42 -2.60 22.14 2.43
CA ARG A 42 -2.52 20.78 1.93
C ARG A 42 -2.82 20.66 0.45
N ILE A 43 -2.27 19.61 -0.14
CA ILE A 43 -2.42 19.24 -1.53
C ILE A 43 -3.15 17.90 -1.58
N ASP A 44 -4.28 17.88 -2.26
CA ASP A 44 -5.01 16.66 -2.55
C ASP A 44 -4.57 16.09 -3.89
N VAL A 45 -4.71 14.77 -3.99
CA VAL A 45 -4.40 13.97 -5.18
C VAL A 45 -5.65 13.16 -5.57
N PRO A 46 -6.63 13.80 -6.24
CA PRO A 46 -7.97 13.25 -6.46
C PRO A 46 -7.99 11.89 -7.17
N GLU A 47 -7.20 11.74 -8.23
CA GLU A 47 -7.13 10.51 -9.03
C GLU A 47 -6.71 9.31 -8.17
N GLN A 48 -5.67 9.49 -7.35
CA GLN A 48 -5.14 8.48 -6.44
C GLN A 48 -6.14 8.16 -5.32
N ALA A 49 -6.83 9.18 -4.79
CA ALA A 49 -7.85 8.98 -3.78
C ALA A 49 -9.06 8.20 -4.31
N VAL A 50 -9.53 8.50 -5.52
CA VAL A 50 -10.59 7.74 -6.20
C VAL A 50 -10.13 6.31 -6.44
N ALA A 51 -8.91 6.09 -6.92
CA ALA A 51 -8.36 4.76 -7.14
C ALA A 51 -8.33 3.92 -5.84
N LEU A 52 -7.97 4.52 -4.70
CA LEU A 52 -8.04 3.86 -3.39
C LEU A 52 -9.46 3.47 -3.00
N LEU A 53 -10.43 4.38 -3.17
CA LEU A 53 -11.84 4.11 -2.85
C LEU A 53 -12.44 3.03 -3.75
N GLN A 54 -12.10 3.04 -5.04
CA GLN A 54 -12.51 1.99 -5.99
C GLN A 54 -11.92 0.64 -5.60
N LEU A 55 -10.61 0.60 -5.28
CA LEU A 55 -9.95 -0.62 -4.82
C LEU A 55 -10.56 -1.13 -3.51
N PHE A 56 -10.85 -0.24 -2.56
CA PHE A 56 -11.52 -0.60 -1.31
C PHE A 56 -12.89 -1.22 -1.57
N LYS A 57 -13.71 -0.62 -2.45
CA LYS A 57 -15.03 -1.16 -2.82
C LYS A 57 -14.93 -2.53 -3.48
N GLN A 58 -13.97 -2.72 -4.38
CA GLN A 58 -13.74 -4.00 -5.07
C GLN A 58 -13.25 -5.09 -4.11
N SER A 59 -12.22 -4.80 -3.31
CA SER A 59 -11.61 -5.77 -2.38
C SER A 59 -12.57 -6.21 -1.27
N ASN A 60 -13.58 -5.40 -0.95
CA ASN A 60 -14.55 -5.69 0.10
C ASN A 60 -15.96 -5.95 -0.43
N ALA A 61 -16.13 -6.23 -1.73
CA ALA A 61 -17.44 -6.50 -2.32
C ALA A 61 -18.23 -7.61 -1.57
N PRO A 62 -17.62 -8.72 -1.11
CA PRO A 62 -18.35 -9.73 -0.32
C PRO A 62 -18.83 -9.22 1.05
N LEU A 63 -18.11 -8.25 1.63
CA LEU A 63 -18.42 -7.66 2.94
C LEU A 63 -19.23 -6.37 2.83
N TRP A 64 -19.59 -5.94 1.62
CA TRP A 64 -20.19 -4.64 1.37
C TRP A 64 -21.49 -4.43 2.14
N LYS A 65 -22.34 -5.46 2.20
CA LYS A 65 -23.58 -5.44 2.99
C LYS A 65 -23.31 -5.13 4.47
N LYS A 66 -22.31 -5.79 5.06
CA LYS A 66 -21.89 -5.56 6.45
C LYS A 66 -21.35 -4.13 6.63
N LEU A 67 -20.59 -3.62 5.66
CA LEU A 67 -20.08 -2.25 5.70
C LEU A 67 -21.20 -1.21 5.60
N SER A 68 -22.28 -1.48 4.86
CA SER A 68 -23.45 -0.60 4.79
C SER A 68 -24.25 -0.52 6.10
N ASP A 69 -24.13 -1.53 6.97
CA ASP A 69 -24.77 -1.53 8.29
C ASP A 69 -24.01 -0.64 9.29
N LEU A 70 -22.70 -0.46 9.09
CA LEU A 70 -21.86 0.38 9.95
C LEU A 70 -22.18 1.86 9.76
N LYS A 71 -22.34 2.58 10.87
CA LYS A 71 -22.80 3.98 10.86
C LYS A 71 -21.69 4.98 11.12
N THR A 72 -21.77 6.15 10.50
CA THR A 72 -20.86 7.26 10.75
C THR A 72 -21.01 7.77 12.17
N SER A 73 -19.87 7.97 12.84
CA SER A 73 -19.80 8.53 14.21
C SER A 73 -19.92 10.05 14.26
N LYS A 74 -19.73 10.74 13.13
CA LYS A 74 -19.70 12.20 13.03
C LYS A 74 -20.40 12.69 11.76
N ASN A 75 -20.74 13.98 11.77
CA ASN A 75 -21.14 14.71 10.58
C ASN A 75 -19.89 15.03 9.75
N TYR A 76 -19.93 14.70 8.46
CA TYR A 76 -18.91 15.04 7.49
C TYR A 76 -19.47 16.07 6.52
N GLU A 77 -18.84 17.24 6.46
CA GLU A 77 -19.16 18.28 5.49
C GLU A 77 -18.09 18.23 4.40
N TRP A 78 -18.46 17.79 3.21
CA TRP A 78 -17.54 17.65 2.06
C TRP A 78 -17.49 18.95 1.27
N THR A 79 -18.67 19.52 1.04
CA THR A 79 -18.86 20.84 0.45
C THR A 79 -19.93 21.62 1.22
N LYS A 80 -20.23 22.84 0.78
CA LYS A 80 -21.33 23.63 1.37
C LYS A 80 -22.69 22.95 1.22
N ILE A 81 -22.85 22.10 0.21
CA ILE A 81 -24.11 21.44 -0.17
C ILE A 81 -24.08 19.97 0.24
N GLU A 82 -22.96 19.29 0.00
CA GLU A 82 -22.82 17.86 0.23
C GLU A 82 -22.32 17.55 1.63
N LYS A 83 -23.14 16.82 2.37
CA LYS A 83 -22.86 16.42 3.75
C LYS A 83 -23.28 14.97 3.97
N THR A 84 -22.47 14.22 4.71
CA THR A 84 -22.85 12.91 5.25
C THR A 84 -23.10 13.07 6.74
N ALA A 85 -24.38 13.03 7.14
CA ALA A 85 -24.76 13.15 8.54
C ALA A 85 -24.31 11.94 9.38
N VAL A 86 -24.27 12.12 10.70
CA VAL A 86 -24.09 11.06 11.69
C VAL A 86 -25.18 10.01 11.55
N GLY A 87 -24.86 8.74 11.79
CA GLY A 87 -25.82 7.64 11.67
C GLY A 87 -26.05 7.14 10.24
N ARG A 88 -25.41 7.73 9.22
CA ARG A 88 -25.45 7.24 7.82
C ARG A 88 -24.49 6.07 7.62
N PRO A 89 -24.73 5.17 6.65
CA PRO A 89 -23.78 4.14 6.28
C PRO A 89 -22.38 4.69 5.98
N ILE A 90 -21.31 4.04 6.45
CA ILE A 90 -19.94 4.45 6.08
C ILE A 90 -19.66 4.27 4.59
N THR A 91 -20.42 3.40 3.90
CA THR A 91 -20.36 3.24 2.44
C THR A 91 -20.78 4.50 1.70
N ASP A 92 -21.63 5.36 2.29
CA ASP A 92 -22.01 6.65 1.69
C ASP A 92 -20.80 7.56 1.52
N ILE A 93 -19.79 7.48 2.41
CA ILE A 93 -18.52 8.22 2.28
C ILE A 93 -17.75 7.74 1.04
N VAL A 94 -17.76 6.43 0.78
CA VAL A 94 -17.08 5.84 -0.37
C VAL A 94 -17.78 6.29 -1.66
N GLU A 95 -19.10 6.17 -1.74
CA GLU A 95 -19.86 6.60 -2.92
C GLU A 95 -19.68 8.09 -3.19
N MET A 96 -19.67 8.94 -2.15
CA MET A 96 -19.41 10.38 -2.29
C MET A 96 -18.05 10.67 -2.94
N GLY A 97 -16.98 10.03 -2.44
CA GLY A 97 -15.65 10.21 -3.01
C GLY A 97 -15.51 9.66 -4.44
N LEU A 98 -16.31 8.66 -4.81
CA LEU A 98 -16.37 8.13 -6.18
C LEU A 98 -17.16 9.04 -7.13
N SER A 99 -18.25 9.66 -6.66
CA SER A 99 -19.07 10.57 -7.47
C SER A 99 -18.45 11.96 -7.62
N ALA A 100 -17.71 12.42 -6.61
CA ALA A 100 -17.10 13.75 -6.56
C ALA A 100 -15.59 13.63 -6.30
N PRO A 101 -14.76 13.44 -7.36
CA PRO A 101 -13.32 13.24 -7.21
C PRO A 101 -12.61 14.35 -6.41
N PHE A 102 -13.07 15.60 -6.52
CA PHE A 102 -12.49 16.75 -5.84
C PHE A 102 -12.65 16.73 -4.30
N VAL A 103 -13.47 15.85 -3.72
CA VAL A 103 -13.51 15.60 -2.26
C VAL A 103 -12.99 14.22 -1.87
N ALA A 104 -12.50 13.44 -2.84
CA ALA A 104 -12.12 12.04 -2.62
C ALA A 104 -10.99 11.89 -1.58
N SER A 105 -10.02 12.82 -1.55
CA SER A 105 -8.92 12.77 -0.58
C SER A 105 -9.42 12.89 0.86
N ASP A 106 -10.38 13.78 1.12
CA ASP A 106 -11.02 13.92 2.43
C ASP A 106 -11.92 12.73 2.76
N CYS A 107 -12.62 12.18 1.76
CA CYS A 107 -13.44 10.97 1.92
C CYS A 107 -12.60 9.77 2.36
N VAL A 108 -11.39 9.59 1.83
CA VAL A 108 -10.43 8.58 2.30
C VAL A 108 -10.11 8.79 3.79
N GLY A 109 -9.80 10.04 4.19
CA GLY A 109 -9.55 10.38 5.59
C GLY A 109 -10.73 10.10 6.52
N GLY A 110 -11.96 10.39 6.07
CA GLY A 110 -13.19 10.09 6.78
C GLY A 110 -13.43 8.58 6.93
N LEU A 111 -13.28 7.84 5.84
CA LEU A 111 -13.40 6.38 5.83
C LEU A 111 -12.42 5.71 6.80
N LEU A 112 -11.13 6.07 6.74
CA LEU A 112 -10.12 5.50 7.65
C LEU A 112 -10.43 5.75 9.12
N ARG A 113 -11.00 6.93 9.44
CA ARG A 113 -11.42 7.25 10.80
C ARG A 113 -12.55 6.34 11.27
N GLU A 114 -13.58 6.18 10.44
CA GLU A 114 -14.72 5.32 10.77
C GLU A 114 -14.31 3.85 10.85
N LEU A 115 -13.46 3.36 9.93
CA LEU A 115 -12.92 1.99 9.97
C LEU A 115 -12.18 1.71 11.27
N LYS A 116 -11.29 2.62 11.71
CA LYS A 116 -10.59 2.48 12.99
C LYS A 116 -11.55 2.50 14.19
N GLY A 117 -12.58 3.35 14.14
CA GLY A 117 -13.61 3.43 15.19
C GLY A 117 -14.41 2.14 15.31
N HIS A 118 -14.92 1.62 14.19
CA HIS A 118 -15.69 0.36 14.14
C HIS A 118 -14.82 -0.86 14.45
N ALA A 119 -13.54 -0.84 14.08
CA ALA A 119 -12.61 -1.88 14.47
C ALA A 119 -12.46 -1.92 16.00
N SER A 120 -12.15 -0.77 16.60
CA SER A 120 -11.96 -0.64 18.05
C SER A 120 -13.23 -0.96 18.86
N ALA A 121 -14.42 -0.75 18.27
CA ALA A 121 -15.70 -1.13 18.86
C ALA A 121 -16.02 -2.64 18.74
N GLY A 122 -15.19 -3.43 18.04
CA GLY A 122 -15.38 -4.87 17.87
C GLY A 122 -16.25 -5.27 16.67
N SER A 123 -16.84 -4.31 15.95
CA SER A 123 -17.80 -4.57 14.86
C SER A 123 -17.14 -5.23 13.63
N ILE A 124 -15.88 -4.88 13.35
CA ILE A 124 -15.09 -5.40 12.23
C ILE A 124 -13.66 -5.66 12.66
N ARG A 125 -12.97 -6.52 11.90
CA ARG A 125 -11.50 -6.57 11.89
C ARG A 125 -11.01 -5.91 10.61
N VAL A 126 -9.94 -5.13 10.70
CA VAL A 126 -9.39 -4.40 9.56
C VAL A 126 -7.91 -4.68 9.37
N LEU A 127 -7.50 -4.91 8.13
CA LEU A 127 -6.10 -4.94 7.73
C LEU A 127 -5.81 -3.73 6.84
N PHE A 128 -4.93 -2.84 7.31
CA PHE A 128 -4.34 -1.78 6.50
C PHE A 128 -3.03 -2.29 5.93
N ALA A 129 -2.99 -2.56 4.63
CA ALA A 129 -1.79 -3.05 3.97
C ALA A 129 -1.23 -1.95 3.06
N ILE A 130 -0.02 -1.48 3.32
CA ILE A 130 0.62 -0.39 2.58
C ILE A 130 1.94 -0.87 1.98
N ASP A 131 1.99 -0.96 0.66
CA ASP A 131 3.24 -1.19 -0.06
C ASP A 131 4.05 0.12 -0.15
N ASP A 132 5.37 0.02 -0.17
CA ASP A 132 6.31 1.16 -0.21
C ASP A 132 6.06 2.21 0.87
N ALA A 133 5.67 1.77 2.07
CA ALA A 133 5.24 2.62 3.15
C ALA A 133 6.28 3.69 3.54
N ASN A 134 7.57 3.44 3.28
CA ASN A 134 8.63 4.41 3.50
C ASN A 134 8.55 5.65 2.57
N SER A 135 7.91 5.54 1.40
CA SER A 135 7.61 6.70 0.54
C SER A 135 6.67 7.71 1.21
N LEU A 136 5.95 7.33 2.27
CA LEU A 136 5.17 8.28 3.06
C LEU A 136 6.05 9.29 3.79
N PHE A 137 7.35 9.04 3.98
CA PHE A 137 8.31 9.93 4.65
C PHE A 137 9.40 10.45 3.70
N GLY A 138 9.35 10.01 2.44
CA GLY A 138 10.38 10.27 1.45
C GLY A 138 10.18 11.56 0.65
N LYS A 139 10.87 11.62 -0.50
CA LYS A 139 10.85 12.78 -1.39
C LYS A 139 9.62 12.75 -2.28
N THR A 140 9.08 13.93 -2.59
CA THR A 140 7.96 14.07 -3.52
C THR A 140 8.42 14.69 -4.85
N LEU A 141 7.77 14.28 -5.94
CA LEU A 141 7.87 14.94 -7.25
C LEU A 141 6.66 15.85 -7.52
N VAL A 142 5.74 15.96 -6.56
CA VAL A 142 4.58 16.85 -6.64
C VAL A 142 5.07 18.29 -6.58
N ARG A 143 4.65 19.11 -7.54
CA ARG A 143 5.03 20.52 -7.62
C ARG A 143 3.89 21.42 -7.25
N ARG A 144 4.17 22.41 -6.41
CA ARG A 144 3.25 23.51 -6.10
C ARG A 144 3.17 24.49 -7.28
N ALA A 145 2.22 25.43 -7.21
CA ALA A 145 2.03 26.46 -8.23
C ALA A 145 3.29 27.34 -8.44
N ASP A 146 4.10 27.53 -7.40
CA ASP A 146 5.38 28.25 -7.45
C ASP A 146 6.54 27.41 -8.04
N ARG A 147 6.26 26.21 -8.56
CA ARG A 147 7.21 25.23 -9.12
C ARG A 147 8.15 24.60 -8.09
N THR A 148 7.99 24.87 -6.80
CA THR A 148 8.72 24.17 -5.74
C THR A 148 8.15 22.77 -5.53
N PHE A 149 8.99 21.84 -5.08
CA PHE A 149 8.53 20.51 -4.69
C PHE A 149 7.80 20.57 -3.35
N ALA A 150 6.65 19.92 -3.28
CA ALA A 150 5.91 19.76 -2.04
C ALA A 150 6.66 18.82 -1.08
N LEU A 151 6.48 19.03 0.22
CA LEU A 151 6.89 18.07 1.24
C LEU A 151 5.86 16.95 1.31
N ALA A 152 6.27 15.76 1.76
CA ALA A 152 5.35 14.66 1.99
C ALA A 152 4.23 15.05 2.98
N ASP A 153 4.55 15.92 3.95
CA ASP A 153 3.63 16.44 4.96
C ASP A 153 2.51 17.32 4.39
N ASP A 154 2.73 17.90 3.20
CA ASP A 154 1.74 18.71 2.51
C ASP A 154 0.65 17.86 1.85
N LEU A 155 0.94 16.59 1.56
CA LEU A 155 0.03 15.71 0.84
C LEU A 155 -1.05 15.14 1.77
N THR A 156 -2.32 15.38 1.44
CA THR A 156 -3.46 14.96 2.27
C THR A 156 -3.50 13.46 2.50
N LEU A 157 -3.31 12.65 1.45
CA LEU A 157 -3.30 11.18 1.57
C LEU A 157 -2.15 10.68 2.44
N VAL A 158 -0.95 11.25 2.32
CA VAL A 158 0.19 10.88 3.17
C VAL A 158 -0.14 11.11 4.64
N HIS A 159 -0.70 12.28 4.96
CA HIS A 159 -1.12 12.59 6.32
C HIS A 159 -2.19 11.63 6.85
N HIS A 160 -3.12 11.18 5.99
CA HIS A 160 -4.12 10.19 6.37
C HIS A 160 -3.51 8.81 6.63
N MET A 161 -2.56 8.36 5.81
CA MET A 161 -1.87 7.08 6.01
C MET A 161 -1.03 7.08 7.28
N ARG A 162 -0.23 8.13 7.53
CA ARG A 162 0.61 8.20 8.74
C ARG A 162 -0.22 8.15 10.04
N LYS A 163 -1.45 8.65 10.03
CA LYS A 163 -2.39 8.54 11.16
C LYS A 163 -2.83 7.11 11.48
N LEU A 164 -2.54 6.13 10.63
CA LEU A 164 -2.81 4.73 10.90
C LEU A 164 -1.78 4.12 11.87
N PHE A 165 -0.58 4.69 11.94
CA PHE A 165 0.53 4.16 12.75
C PHE A 165 0.37 4.48 14.23
N ASN A 166 -0.45 5.50 14.57
CA ASN A 166 -0.79 5.80 15.94
C ASN A 166 -1.52 4.60 16.60
N ALA A 167 -1.05 4.16 17.76
CA ALA A 167 -1.60 3.05 18.54
C ALA A 167 -2.98 3.35 19.21
N SER A 168 -3.75 4.31 18.69
CA SER A 168 -5.02 4.76 19.28
C SER A 168 -6.25 3.94 18.87
N TRP A 169 -6.05 2.81 18.21
CA TRP A 169 -7.11 1.94 17.71
C TRP A 169 -6.71 0.47 17.85
N SER A 170 -7.70 -0.43 17.88
CA SER A 170 -7.49 -1.86 18.14
C SER A 170 -8.30 -2.74 17.19
N ASN A 171 -8.15 -4.07 17.34
CA ASN A 171 -8.89 -5.10 16.59
C ASN A 171 -8.62 -5.05 15.07
N GLY A 172 -7.37 -4.79 14.70
CA GLY A 172 -6.87 -4.92 13.35
C GLY A 172 -5.35 -4.81 13.32
N ALA A 173 -4.78 -4.69 12.12
CA ALA A 173 -3.33 -4.61 11.94
C ALA A 173 -2.94 -3.65 10.80
N CYS A 174 -1.76 -3.05 10.92
CA CYS A 174 -1.06 -2.37 9.84
C CYS A 174 0.08 -3.27 9.35
N LEU A 175 0.06 -3.61 8.07
CA LEU A 175 1.15 -4.31 7.39
C LEU A 175 1.85 -3.32 6.46
N LEU A 176 3.10 -3.02 6.76
CA LEU A 176 3.91 -2.05 6.02
C LEU A 176 5.04 -2.77 5.31
N VAL A 177 5.21 -2.49 4.02
CA VAL A 177 6.36 -2.94 3.25
C VAL A 177 7.26 -1.74 3.02
N ALA A 178 8.55 -1.87 3.34
CA ALA A 178 9.54 -0.87 3.01
C ALA A 178 10.28 -1.31 1.74
N ASP A 179 10.44 -0.39 0.78
CA ASP A 179 11.11 -0.70 -0.47
C ASP A 179 12.27 0.27 -0.73
N LYS A 180 13.42 -0.29 -1.14
CA LYS A 180 14.62 0.45 -1.51
C LYS A 180 14.40 1.40 -2.69
N LYS A 181 13.35 1.20 -3.48
CA LYS A 181 13.03 2.06 -4.64
C LYS A 181 12.77 3.52 -4.26
N GLU A 182 12.36 3.77 -3.00
CA GLU A 182 12.24 5.13 -2.49
C GLU A 182 13.59 5.85 -2.48
N LEU A 183 14.66 5.15 -2.11
CA LEU A 183 16.01 5.69 -1.97
C LEU A 183 16.87 5.51 -3.23
N SER A 184 16.52 4.57 -4.10
CA SER A 184 17.34 4.26 -5.27
C SER A 184 17.37 5.42 -6.27
N ASP A 185 18.57 5.91 -6.59
CA ASP A 185 18.80 6.74 -7.77
C ASP A 185 19.12 5.83 -8.95
N ALA A 186 18.40 5.98 -10.06
CA ALA A 186 18.63 5.21 -11.29
C ALA A 186 20.06 5.39 -11.86
N ARG A 187 20.75 6.47 -11.49
CA ARG A 187 22.13 6.77 -11.88
C ARG A 187 23.17 6.21 -10.92
N ASP A 188 22.77 5.84 -9.71
CA ASP A 188 23.67 5.31 -8.69
C ASP A 188 23.60 3.79 -8.64
N LYS A 189 24.62 3.16 -9.24
CA LYS A 189 24.80 1.70 -9.26
C LYS A 189 25.87 1.23 -8.26
N LEU A 190 26.52 2.16 -7.56
CA LEU A 190 27.70 1.88 -6.73
C LEU A 190 27.34 1.81 -5.24
N THR A 191 26.31 2.53 -4.81
CA THR A 191 25.89 2.55 -3.42
C THR A 191 25.26 1.22 -3.01
N ILE A 192 25.73 0.69 -1.87
CA ILE A 192 25.20 -0.52 -1.24
C ILE A 192 23.74 -0.24 -0.85
N PRO A 193 22.78 -1.10 -1.23
CA PRO A 193 21.38 -0.85 -0.94
C PRO A 193 21.15 -0.93 0.57
N LEU A 194 20.76 0.20 1.13
CA LEU A 194 20.20 0.30 2.46
C LEU A 194 18.92 -0.55 2.54
N ASN A 195 18.84 -1.44 3.52
CA ASN A 195 17.76 -2.43 3.61
C ASN A 195 17.23 -2.62 5.04
N THR A 196 17.79 -1.93 6.02
CA THR A 196 17.23 -1.95 7.38
C THR A 196 16.03 -1.00 7.48
N PRO A 197 15.08 -1.25 8.40
CA PRO A 197 13.94 -0.36 8.59
C PRO A 197 14.34 1.09 8.87
N LEU A 198 15.36 1.33 9.70
CA LEU A 198 15.83 2.68 10.02
C LEU A 198 16.37 3.41 8.79
N GLU A 199 17.16 2.73 7.95
CA GLU A 199 17.70 3.37 6.77
C GLU A 199 16.61 3.62 5.71
N LEU A 200 15.65 2.70 5.56
CA LEU A 200 14.57 2.82 4.57
C LEU A 200 13.54 3.89 4.94
N PHE A 201 13.15 3.98 6.21
CA PHE A 201 12.17 4.96 6.69
C PHE A 201 12.78 6.29 7.11
N GLY A 202 14.09 6.34 7.38
CA GLY A 202 14.75 7.45 8.04
C GLY A 202 14.30 7.62 9.50
N GLU A 203 14.91 8.56 10.23
CA GLU A 203 14.63 8.81 11.65
C GLU A 203 13.15 9.12 11.89
N GLN A 204 12.59 10.09 11.17
CA GLN A 204 11.19 10.50 11.30
C GLN A 204 10.20 9.34 11.04
N GLY A 205 10.46 8.56 9.99
CA GLY A 205 9.59 7.44 9.63
C GLY A 205 9.69 6.30 10.64
N PHE A 206 10.91 6.00 11.11
CA PHE A 206 11.16 4.97 12.12
C PHE A 206 10.48 5.31 13.44
N GLU A 207 10.65 6.53 13.95
CA GLU A 207 9.97 7.01 15.17
C GLU A 207 8.44 6.97 15.03
N SER A 208 7.91 7.20 13.82
CA SER A 208 6.46 7.21 13.58
C SER A 208 5.83 5.81 13.60
N ILE A 209 6.60 4.76 13.32
CA ILE A 209 6.12 3.37 13.30
C ILE A 209 6.53 2.57 14.54
N ASP A 210 7.40 3.11 15.38
CA ASP A 210 7.84 2.49 16.63
C ASP A 210 6.71 2.50 17.68
N PRO A 211 6.40 1.38 18.37
CA PRO A 211 6.97 0.03 18.21
C PRO A 211 6.35 -0.78 17.06
N PHE A 212 7.18 -1.56 16.37
CA PHE A 212 6.76 -2.48 15.30
C PHE A 212 7.41 -3.86 15.38
N ILE A 213 6.86 -4.83 14.65
CA ILE A 213 7.43 -6.18 14.51
C ILE A 213 8.18 -6.25 13.17
N PRO A 214 9.52 -6.27 13.16
CA PRO A 214 10.29 -6.42 11.93
C PRO A 214 10.13 -7.83 11.36
N ILE A 215 9.88 -7.92 10.05
CA ILE A 215 9.83 -9.19 9.31
C ILE A 215 10.81 -9.07 8.15
N GLU A 216 11.90 -9.83 8.22
CA GLU A 216 12.86 -9.91 7.13
C GLU A 216 12.37 -10.91 6.06
N THR A 217 12.39 -10.47 4.80
CA THR A 217 12.14 -11.36 3.66
C THR A 217 13.46 -11.67 2.97
N GLY A 218 13.99 -12.87 3.21
CA GLY A 218 15.25 -13.34 2.66
C GLY A 218 15.19 -13.79 1.20
N LEU A 219 16.33 -14.26 0.71
CA LEU A 219 16.44 -14.98 -0.57
C LEU A 219 15.81 -16.37 -0.44
N TYR A 220 15.56 -17.02 -1.58
CA TYR A 220 15.02 -18.37 -1.54
C TYR A 220 15.99 -19.36 -0.87
N SER A 221 15.44 -20.29 -0.11
CA SER A 221 16.17 -21.50 0.27
C SER A 221 16.40 -22.40 -0.95
N LYS A 222 17.28 -23.39 -0.80
CA LYS A 222 17.54 -24.36 -1.85
C LYS A 222 16.27 -25.14 -2.21
N GLU A 223 15.49 -25.50 -1.20
CA GLU A 223 14.25 -26.27 -1.27
C GLU A 223 13.12 -25.47 -1.93
N GLU A 224 13.02 -24.17 -1.61
CA GLU A 224 12.06 -23.26 -2.25
C GLU A 224 12.37 -23.10 -3.75
N MET A 225 13.64 -22.89 -4.11
CA MET A 225 14.06 -22.82 -5.51
C MET A 225 13.82 -24.13 -6.26
N ASP A 226 14.05 -25.26 -5.60
CA ASP A 226 13.80 -26.58 -6.18
C ASP A 226 12.33 -26.78 -6.48
N SER A 227 11.47 -26.44 -5.54
CA SER A 227 10.01 -26.49 -5.72
C SER A 227 9.55 -25.56 -6.84
N LEU A 228 10.13 -24.36 -6.94
CA LEU A 228 9.79 -23.40 -7.99
C LEU A 228 10.27 -23.85 -9.38
N TYR A 229 11.47 -24.44 -9.46
CA TYR A 229 11.97 -25.04 -10.70
C TYR A 229 11.03 -26.13 -11.22
N ASP A 230 10.65 -27.06 -10.35
CA ASP A 230 9.77 -28.17 -10.71
C ASP A 230 8.38 -27.65 -11.13
N TYR A 231 7.88 -26.60 -10.47
CA TYR A 231 6.66 -25.89 -10.88
C TYR A 231 6.78 -25.26 -12.28
N TYR A 232 7.85 -24.50 -12.56
CA TYR A 232 8.07 -23.88 -13.88
C TYR A 232 8.24 -24.92 -14.99
N LYS A 233 8.95 -26.01 -14.71
CA LYS A 233 9.11 -27.13 -15.64
C LYS A 233 7.76 -27.80 -15.93
N ALA A 234 6.96 -28.08 -14.91
CA ALA A 234 5.64 -28.70 -15.05
C ALA A 234 4.64 -27.81 -15.82
N LYS A 235 4.73 -26.48 -15.66
CA LYS A 235 3.91 -25.51 -16.41
C LYS A 235 4.43 -25.22 -17.82
N GLY A 236 5.55 -25.82 -18.22
CA GLY A 236 6.17 -25.55 -19.51
C GLY A 236 6.72 -24.13 -19.64
N TRP A 237 6.95 -23.43 -18.53
CA TRP A 237 7.52 -22.08 -18.52
C TRP A 237 8.97 -22.09 -18.98
N ILE A 238 9.74 -23.08 -18.52
CA ILE A 238 11.08 -23.38 -19.06
C ILE A 238 10.87 -24.36 -20.21
N THR A 239 11.25 -23.99 -21.42
CA THR A 239 10.96 -24.76 -22.64
C THR A 239 12.18 -25.47 -23.22
N THR A 240 13.36 -24.86 -23.08
CA THR A 240 14.63 -25.35 -23.61
C THR A 240 15.05 -26.65 -22.94
N GLU A 241 15.62 -27.56 -23.74
CA GLU A 241 16.15 -28.84 -23.26
C GLU A 241 17.26 -28.63 -22.22
N ASN A 242 18.16 -27.68 -22.48
CA ASN A 242 19.26 -27.33 -21.57
C ASN A 242 18.75 -26.77 -20.24
N GLY A 243 17.73 -25.90 -20.24
CA GLY A 243 17.12 -25.39 -19.01
C GLY A 243 16.43 -26.47 -18.18
N ARG A 244 15.89 -27.51 -18.83
CA ARG A 244 15.23 -28.66 -18.19
C ARG A 244 16.17 -29.74 -17.65
N SER A 245 17.48 -29.59 -17.91
CA SER A 245 18.52 -30.50 -17.43
C SER A 245 18.92 -30.21 -15.97
N GLU A 246 19.51 -31.20 -15.30
CA GLU A 246 20.10 -31.03 -13.95
C GLU A 246 21.22 -29.98 -13.93
N ARG A 247 21.94 -29.83 -15.04
CA ARG A 247 22.94 -28.78 -15.20
C ARG A 247 22.29 -27.40 -15.24
N GLY A 248 21.25 -27.24 -16.05
CA GLY A 248 20.48 -26.00 -16.16
C GLY A 248 19.88 -25.57 -14.81
N ARG A 249 19.33 -26.54 -14.04
CA ARG A 249 18.85 -26.31 -12.67
C ARG A 249 19.93 -25.69 -11.77
N LYS A 250 21.14 -26.23 -11.78
CA LYS A 250 22.27 -25.72 -10.97
C LYS A 250 22.75 -24.36 -11.45
N GLU A 251 22.86 -24.16 -12.77
CA GLU A 251 23.27 -22.89 -13.36
C GLU A 251 22.28 -21.77 -13.05
N LEU A 252 20.97 -22.04 -13.16
CA LEU A 252 19.93 -21.07 -12.81
C LEU A 252 20.01 -20.61 -11.36
N LYS A 253 20.22 -21.55 -10.42
CA LYS A 253 20.41 -21.23 -9.00
C LYS A 253 21.65 -20.37 -8.76
N PHE A 254 22.76 -20.73 -9.42
CA PHE A 254 24.03 -20.02 -9.27
C PHE A 254 23.93 -18.60 -9.83
N LEU A 255 23.40 -18.44 -11.05
CA LEU A 255 23.28 -17.15 -11.74
C LEU A 255 22.29 -16.21 -11.06
N SER A 256 21.18 -16.73 -10.52
CA SER A 256 20.23 -15.90 -9.78
C SER A 256 20.71 -15.56 -8.38
N ALA A 257 21.74 -16.25 -7.86
CA ALA A 257 22.18 -16.18 -6.47
C ALA A 257 21.00 -16.25 -5.48
N PHE A 258 20.08 -17.20 -5.70
CA PHE A 258 18.86 -17.39 -4.90
C PHE A 258 17.87 -16.20 -4.86
N ASN A 259 18.12 -15.14 -5.63
CA ASN A 259 17.24 -13.98 -5.69
C ASN A 259 15.94 -14.29 -6.48
N PRO A 260 14.75 -14.13 -5.87
CA PRO A 260 13.48 -14.43 -6.52
C PRO A 260 13.24 -13.69 -7.84
N TYR A 261 13.54 -12.39 -7.87
CA TYR A 261 13.35 -11.55 -9.05
C TYR A 261 14.31 -11.96 -10.16
N MET A 262 15.60 -12.12 -9.86
CA MET A 262 16.59 -12.53 -10.86
C MET A 262 16.28 -13.93 -11.41
N TYR A 263 15.82 -14.85 -10.57
CA TYR A 263 15.48 -16.20 -10.99
C TYR A 263 14.31 -16.23 -11.97
N GLU A 264 13.23 -15.49 -11.68
CA GLU A 264 12.10 -15.35 -12.60
C GLU A 264 12.55 -14.77 -13.94
N ARG A 265 13.35 -13.69 -13.91
CA ARG A 265 13.89 -13.03 -15.11
C ARG A 265 14.76 -13.96 -15.96
N LEU A 266 15.57 -14.81 -15.35
CA LEU A 266 16.36 -15.81 -16.07
C LEU A 266 15.47 -16.88 -16.71
N CYS A 267 14.47 -17.39 -15.96
CA CYS A 267 13.58 -18.42 -16.46
C CYS A 267 12.64 -17.94 -17.58
N ALA A 268 12.28 -16.65 -17.60
CA ALA A 268 11.38 -16.08 -18.60
C ALA A 268 11.89 -16.13 -20.05
N PHE A 269 13.19 -16.37 -20.26
CA PHE A 269 13.81 -16.46 -21.58
C PHE A 269 14.27 -17.88 -21.94
N LEU A 270 13.83 -18.90 -21.18
CA LEU A 270 14.32 -20.29 -21.26
C LEU A 270 13.30 -21.33 -21.69
#